data_AF-A0A852T622-F1
#
_entry.id   AF-A0A852T622-F1
#
_cell.length_a   1.000
_cell.length_b   1.000
_cell.length_c   1.000
_cell.angle_alpha   90.00
_cell.angle_beta   90.00
_cell.angle_gamma   90.00
#
_symmetry.space_group_name_H-M   'P 1'
#
loop_
_entity.id
_entity.type
_entity.pdbx_description
1 polymer ?
#
loop_
_entity_poly.entity_id
_entity_poly.type
_entity_poly.pdbx_seq_one_letter_code
_entity_poly.pdbx_strand_id
1 'polypeptide(L)'
;MTSHIKSELSLLSELFFSILLTACIAIYLYKTFETFPWLPFIGIPIGLAIMVACWERKKHSWSMFITGLIISSIIWSIVFNWSSLLGIFH
;
A
#
# COMPACT_ATOMS: atom_id res chain seq x y z
N MET A 1 7.33 28.22 -10.68
CA MET A 1 6.13 27.58 -10.12
C MET A 1 6.09 27.84 -8.63
N THR A 2 4.95 28.26 -8.09
CA THR A 2 4.79 28.62 -6.67
C THR A 2 5.11 27.43 -5.77
N SER A 3 5.77 27.68 -4.63
CA SER A 3 6.24 26.64 -3.69
C SER A 3 5.10 25.76 -3.17
N HIS A 4 3.90 26.30 -3.06
CA HIS A 4 2.70 25.59 -2.61
C HIS A 4 2.27 24.47 -3.58
N ILE A 5 2.21 24.75 -4.90
CA ILE A 5 1.80 23.76 -5.90
C ILE A 5 2.78 22.57 -5.93
N LYS A 6 4.07 22.84 -5.75
CA LYS A 6 5.10 21.80 -5.74
C LYS A 6 4.97 20.85 -4.54
N SER A 7 4.56 21.37 -3.37
CA SER A 7 4.37 20.57 -2.16
C SER A 7 3.17 19.64 -2.29
N GLU A 8 2.04 20.13 -2.79
CA GLU A 8 0.83 19.32 -2.94
C GLU A 8 0.98 18.25 -4.01
N LEU A 9 1.67 18.57 -5.11
CA LEU A 9 1.93 17.59 -6.17
C LEU A 9 2.87 16.46 -5.71
N SER A 10 3.83 16.75 -4.82
CA SER A 10 4.68 15.72 -4.18
C SER A 10 3.82 14.74 -3.39
N LEU A 11 2.94 15.25 -2.52
CA LEU A 11 2.05 14.44 -1.70
C LEU A 11 1.10 13.58 -2.54
N LEU A 12 0.53 14.14 -3.62
CA LEU A 12 -0.31 13.39 -4.55
C LEU A 12 0.47 12.26 -5.21
N SER A 13 1.70 12.54 -5.66
CA SER A 13 2.55 11.53 -6.31
C SER A 13 2.97 10.41 -5.35
N GLU A 14 3.25 10.72 -4.09
CA GLU A 14 3.50 9.73 -3.04
C GLU A 14 2.29 8.82 -2.83
N LEU A 15 1.09 9.40 -2.71
CA LEU A 15 -0.13 8.62 -2.55
C LEU A 15 -0.41 7.73 -3.77
N PHE A 16 -0.22 8.25 -4.98
CA PHE A 16 -0.40 7.49 -6.21
C PHE A 16 0.61 6.34 -6.33
N PHE A 17 1.88 6.61 -6.01
CA PHE A 17 2.93 5.60 -6.03
C PHE A 17 2.65 4.48 -5.03
N SER A 18 2.18 4.84 -3.84
CA SER A 18 1.78 3.88 -2.82
C SER A 18 0.67 2.94 -3.31
N ILE A 19 -0.42 3.49 -3.84
CA ILE A 19 -1.59 2.71 -4.29
C ILE A 19 -1.21 1.80 -5.46
N LEU A 20 -0.41 2.32 -6.39
CA LEU A 20 0.00 1.57 -7.56
C LEU A 20 0.95 0.42 -7.18
N LEU A 21 1.86 0.66 -6.23
CA LEU A 21 2.74 -0.38 -5.67
C LEU A 21 1.94 -1.50 -5.00
N THR A 22 1.03 -1.17 -4.09
CA THR A 22 0.17 -2.18 -3.42
C THR A 22 -0.70 -2.93 -4.41
N ALA A 23 -1.26 -2.26 -5.42
CA ALA A 23 -2.04 -2.91 -6.47
C ALA A 23 -1.21 -3.92 -7.30
N CYS A 24 0.01 -3.53 -7.71
CA CYS A 24 0.91 -4.43 -8.45
C CYS A 24 1.28 -5.66 -7.62
N ILE A 25 1.60 -5.48 -6.33
CA ILE A 25 1.91 -6.58 -5.41
C ILE A 25 0.68 -7.49 -5.25
N ALA A 26 -0.51 -6.90 -5.05
CA ALA A 26 -1.73 -7.67 -4.84
C ALA A 26 -2.08 -8.53 -6.06
N ILE A 27 -2.01 -7.96 -7.27
CA ILE A 27 -2.26 -8.66 -8.54
C ILE A 27 -1.21 -9.76 -8.76
N TYR A 28 0.07 -9.48 -8.44
CA TYR A 28 1.14 -10.46 -8.54
C TYR A 28 0.85 -11.67 -7.64
N LEU A 29 0.57 -11.43 -6.35
CA LEU A 29 0.24 -12.48 -5.38
C LEU A 29 -0.99 -13.29 -5.80
N TYR A 30 -2.04 -12.62 -6.29
CA TYR A 30 -3.25 -13.28 -6.78
C TYR A 30 -2.99 -14.20 -7.98
N LYS A 31 -2.06 -13.84 -8.87
CA LYS A 31 -1.70 -14.67 -10.03
C LYS A 31 -0.71 -15.79 -9.71
N THR A 32 0.14 -15.62 -8.70
CA THR A 32 1.20 -16.61 -8.40
C THR A 32 0.72 -17.74 -7.48
N PHE A 33 -0.23 -17.46 -6.59
CA PHE A 33 -0.65 -18.42 -5.57
C PHE A 33 -2.11 -18.80 -5.73
N GLU A 34 -2.41 -20.09 -5.62
CA GLU A 34 -3.80 -20.60 -5.66
C GLU A 34 -4.63 -20.12 -4.47
N THR A 35 -3.99 -19.92 -3.31
CA THR A 35 -4.59 -19.34 -2.10
C THR A 35 -3.91 -18.02 -1.80
N PHE A 36 -4.69 -16.94 -1.66
CA PHE A 36 -4.16 -15.59 -1.47
C PHE A 36 -3.31 -15.49 -0.18
N PRO A 37 -1.99 -15.26 -0.28
CA PRO A 37 -1.11 -15.27 0.87
C PRO A 37 -1.16 -13.88 1.54
N TRP A 38 -2.11 -13.72 2.44
CA TRP A 38 -2.39 -12.47 3.17
C TRP A 38 -1.21 -12.01 4.06
N LEU A 39 -0.46 -12.95 4.65
CA LEU A 39 0.68 -12.65 5.53
C LEU A 39 1.81 -11.90 4.80
N PRO A 40 2.36 -12.39 3.66
CA PRO A 40 3.34 -11.63 2.90
C PRO A 40 2.75 -10.37 2.26
N PHE A 41 1.46 -10.37 1.93
CA PHE A 41 0.79 -9.18 1.39
C PHE A 41 0.80 -7.99 2.36
N ILE A 42 0.65 -8.26 3.67
CA ILE A 42 0.73 -7.23 4.73
C ILE A 42 2.19 -6.95 5.12
N GLY A 43 3.04 -7.98 5.11
CA GLY A 43 4.45 -7.84 5.45
C GLY A 43 5.24 -6.92 4.52
N ILE A 44 4.97 -6.94 3.21
CA ILE A 44 5.65 -6.09 2.23
C ILE A 44 5.38 -4.58 2.46
N PRO A 45 4.13 -4.09 2.55
CA PRO A 45 3.84 -2.68 2.79
C PRO A 45 4.27 -2.22 4.18
N ILE A 46 4.22 -3.07 5.21
CA ILE A 46 4.76 -2.76 6.54
C ILE A 46 6.29 -2.64 6.51
N GLY A 47 6.98 -3.58 5.86
CA GLY A 47 8.42 -3.54 5.69
C GLY A 47 8.88 -2.29 4.95
N LEU A 48 8.17 -1.94 3.86
CA LEU A 48 8.38 -0.69 3.13
C LEU A 48 8.12 0.55 3.98
N ALA A 49 7.04 0.57 4.76
CA ALA A 49 6.74 1.68 5.66
C ALA A 49 7.86 1.90 6.68
N ILE A 50 8.40 0.83 7.28
CA ILE A 50 9.52 0.90 8.22
C ILE A 50 10.80 1.36 7.51
N MET A 51 11.10 0.82 6.32
CA MET A 51 12.27 1.26 5.54
C MET A 51 12.21 2.75 5.22
N VAL A 52 11.07 3.26 4.76
CA VAL A 52 10.88 4.68 4.46
C VAL A 52 10.95 5.53 5.73
N ALA A 53 10.33 5.08 6.83
CA ALA A 53 10.40 5.76 8.12
C ALA A 53 11.83 5.82 8.69
N CYS A 54 12.64 4.78 8.48
CA CYS A 54 14.05 4.76 8.86
C CYS A 54 14.93 5.60 7.93
N TRP A 55 14.55 5.72 6.65
CA TRP A 55 15.29 6.49 5.64
C TRP A 55 15.16 8.00 5.86
N GLU A 56 13.98 8.49 6.22
CA GLU A 56 13.73 9.93 6.41
C GLU A 56 13.99 10.41 7.84
N ARG A 57 15.27 10.60 8.18
CA ARG A 57 15.63 11.16 9.48
C ARG A 57 15.51 12.70 9.56
N LYS A 58 15.32 13.42 8.45
CA LYS A 58 15.24 14.90 8.43
C LYS A 58 14.48 15.43 7.19
N LYS A 59 13.31 16.04 7.42
CA LYS A 59 12.80 17.28 6.76
C LYS A 59 11.65 17.18 5.71
N HIS A 60 11.31 16.03 5.14
CA HIS A 60 9.98 15.80 4.55
C HIS A 60 9.36 14.62 5.28
N SER A 61 8.05 14.62 5.41
CA SER A 61 7.34 13.57 6.13
C SER A 61 6.59 12.79 5.07
N TRP A 62 7.17 11.70 4.57
CA TRP A 62 6.49 10.72 3.70
C TRP A 62 5.35 9.96 4.44
N SER A 63 4.74 10.62 5.41
CA SER A 63 3.61 10.14 6.19
C SER A 63 2.41 9.85 5.29
N MET A 64 2.22 10.61 4.20
CA MET A 64 1.16 10.32 3.23
C MET A 64 1.43 9.05 2.41
N PHE A 65 2.70 8.76 2.07
CA PHE A 65 3.08 7.50 1.45
C PHE A 65 2.80 6.30 2.36
N ILE A 66 3.23 6.39 3.64
CA ILE A 66 3.02 5.32 4.63
C ILE A 66 1.52 5.10 4.90
N THR A 67 0.76 6.18 5.05
CA THR A 67 -0.70 6.12 5.26
C THR A 67 -1.40 5.51 4.04
N GLY A 68 -0.99 5.92 2.83
CA GLY A 68 -1.47 5.32 1.58
C GLY A 68 -1.19 3.83 1.49
N LEU A 69 -0.01 3.38 1.96
CA LEU A 69 0.39 1.97 1.88
C LEU A 69 -0.47 1.12 2.81
N ILE A 70 -0.68 1.60 4.03
CA ILE A 70 -1.48 0.91 5.04
C ILE A 70 -2.95 0.84 4.60
N ILE A 71 -3.55 1.98 4.21
CA ILE A 71 -4.95 2.02 3.79
C ILE A 71 -5.17 1.15 2.54
N SER A 72 -4.30 1.27 1.54
CA SER A 72 -4.42 0.49 0.31
C SER A 72 -4.23 -1.00 0.57
N SER A 73 -3.30 -1.39 1.44
CA SER A 73 -3.11 -2.78 1.86
C SER A 73 -4.35 -3.33 2.58
N ILE A 74 -4.98 -2.57 3.48
CA ILE A 74 -6.22 -2.99 4.15
C ILE A 74 -7.35 -3.21 3.13
N ILE A 75 -7.56 -2.24 2.23
CA ILE A 75 -8.62 -2.33 1.20
C ILE A 75 -8.42 -3.57 0.33
N TRP A 76 -7.22 -3.77 -0.21
CA TRP A 76 -6.91 -4.92 -1.04
C TRP A 76 -7.00 -6.24 -0.27
N SER A 77 -6.57 -6.27 0.99
CA SER A 77 -6.69 -7.46 1.83
C SER A 77 -8.15 -7.86 2.07
N ILE A 78 -9.04 -6.87 2.26
CA ILE A 78 -10.49 -7.10 2.37
C ILE A 78 -11.05 -7.60 1.04
N VAL A 79 -10.72 -6.94 -0.08
CA VAL A 79 -11.23 -7.31 -1.42
C VAL A 79 -10.84 -8.75 -1.79
N PHE A 80 -9.59 -9.14 -1.55
CA PHE A 80 -9.12 -10.49 -1.90
C PHE A 80 -9.58 -11.57 -0.90
N ASN A 81 -9.77 -11.26 0.39
CA ASN A 81 -10.39 -12.21 1.33
C ASN A 81 -11.92 -12.27 1.20
N TRP A 82 -12.56 -11.30 0.55
CA TRP A 82 -14.02 -11.26 0.38
C TRP A 82 -14.55 -12.52 -0.33
N SER A 83 -13.80 -13.04 -1.31
CA SER A 83 -14.14 -14.29 -2.00
C SER A 83 -14.14 -15.51 -1.07
N SER A 84 -13.22 -15.55 -0.09
CA SER A 84 -13.18 -16.59 0.94
C SER A 84 -14.30 -16.42 1.97
N LEU A 85 -14.61 -15.17 2.32
CA LEU A 85 -15.65 -14.83 3.30
C LEU A 85 -17.07 -15.17 2.81
N LEU A 86 -17.34 -14.98 1.52
CA LEU A 86 -18.59 -15.41 0.87
C LEU A 86 -18.73 -16.94 0.75
N GLY A 87 -17.62 -17.67 0.65
CA GLY A 87 -17.61 -19.13 0.59
C GLY A 87 -17.96 -19.83 1.91
N ILE A 88 -17.93 -19.11 3.04
CA ILE A 88 -18.30 -19.64 4.36
C ILE A 88 -19.82 -19.60 4.60
N PHE A 89 -20.57 -18.81 3.82
CA PHE A 89 -22.03 -18.63 3.96
C PHE A 89 -22.86 -19.53 3.02
N HIS A 90 -22.25 -20.46 2.29
CA HIS A 90 -22.92 -21.46 1.45
C HIS A 90 -22.56 -22.86 1.92
#